data_AF-A0A7C1MRQ1-F1
#
_entry.id   AF-A0A7C1MRQ1-F1
#
_cell.length_a   1.000
_cell.length_b   1.000
_cell.length_c   1.000
_cell.angle_alpha   90.00
_cell.angle_beta   90.00
_cell.angle_gamma   90.00
#
_symmetry.space_group_name_H-M   'P 1'
#
loop_
_entity.id
_entity.type
_entity.pdbx_description
1 polymer ?
#
loop_
_entity_poly.entity_id
_entity_poly.type
_entity_poly.pdbx_seq_one_letter_code
_entity_poly.pdbx_strand_id
1 'polypeptide(L)'
;MVHAASVGASALSPLFGGFIIKFFNFPTLFIVGSVLLFIAMIPLFLTKETYEKLTFSKEGLFRDIFQKNNSHYTLSFAGYAVESWIGFVIWLIFLFTVLFTIESVGVIVSLTTITTLLIFYFIGKATDKRDKRGLLKIGTFLYFFGWVGRMVVNNFVSIFFVDTYKSITRYFLYVPWSAYSYDLAAKANYFKFIVRREIIFNLTRTMIIPFL
;
A
#
# COMPACT_ATOMS: atom_id res chain seq x y z
N MET A 1 -0.48 -15.17 -9.14
CA MET A 1 -1.18 -15.90 -8.06
C MET A 1 -0.83 -15.39 -6.67
N VAL A 2 0.46 -15.24 -6.31
CA VAL A 2 0.89 -14.73 -4.99
C VAL A 2 0.31 -13.34 -4.64
N HIS A 3 0.36 -12.39 -5.57
CA HIS A 3 -0.22 -11.05 -5.35
C HIS A 3 -1.75 -11.05 -5.18
N ALA A 4 -2.45 -11.98 -5.83
CA ALA A 4 -3.91 -12.10 -5.66
C ALA A 4 -4.26 -12.71 -4.30
N ALA A 5 -3.49 -13.70 -3.85
CA ALA A 5 -3.64 -14.30 -2.53
C ALA A 5 -3.36 -13.28 -1.41
N SER A 6 -2.32 -12.45 -1.54
CA SER A 6 -2.01 -11.41 -0.53
C SER A 6 -3.09 -10.35 -0.45
N VAL A 7 -3.64 -9.92 -1.59
CA VAL A 7 -4.71 -8.92 -1.65
C VAL A 7 -6.02 -9.51 -1.13
N GLY A 8 -6.35 -10.76 -1.46
CA GLY A 8 -7.51 -11.46 -0.91
C GLY A 8 -7.45 -11.62 0.61
N ALA A 9 -6.29 -12.01 1.15
CA ALA A 9 -6.08 -12.07 2.59
C ALA A 9 -6.26 -10.68 3.22
N SER A 10 -5.66 -9.64 2.64
CA SER A 10 -5.75 -8.26 3.12
C SER A 10 -7.19 -7.70 3.08
N ALA A 11 -8.04 -8.20 2.17
CA ALA A 11 -9.44 -7.82 2.08
C ALA A 11 -10.30 -8.44 3.20
N LEU A 12 -9.96 -9.66 3.62
CA LEU A 12 -10.74 -10.42 4.60
C LEU A 12 -10.24 -10.22 6.04
N SER A 13 -8.96 -9.91 6.23
CA SER A 13 -8.37 -9.74 7.57
C SER A 13 -9.10 -8.70 8.44
N PRO A 14 -9.47 -7.50 7.96
CA PRO A 14 -10.17 -6.52 8.79
C PRO A 14 -11.56 -6.97 9.20
N LEU A 15 -12.29 -7.68 8.32
CA LEU A 15 -13.62 -8.22 8.63
C LEU A 15 -13.54 -9.28 9.75
N PHE A 16 -12.71 -10.30 9.56
CA PHE A 16 -12.54 -11.36 10.55
C PHE A 16 -11.93 -10.83 11.84
N GLY A 17 -10.94 -9.94 11.74
CA GLY A 17 -10.34 -9.28 12.91
C GLY A 17 -11.37 -8.49 13.71
N GLY A 18 -12.20 -7.69 13.04
CA GLY A 18 -13.27 -6.93 13.68
C GLY A 18 -14.31 -7.82 14.37
N PHE A 19 -14.74 -8.92 13.73
CA PHE A 19 -15.68 -9.85 14.34
C PHE A 19 -15.09 -10.63 15.52
N ILE A 20 -13.83 -11.09 15.43
CA ILE A 20 -13.17 -11.76 16.55
C ILE A 20 -13.11 -10.82 17.76
N ILE A 21 -12.75 -9.54 17.55
CA ILE A 21 -12.73 -8.55 18.63
C ILE A 21 -14.14 -8.35 19.21
N LYS A 22 -15.18 -8.27 18.36
CA LYS A 22 -16.57 -8.07 18.80
C LYS A 22 -17.10 -9.20 19.68
N PHE A 23 -16.88 -10.45 19.29
CA PHE A 23 -17.46 -11.62 19.97
C PHE A 23 -16.56 -12.21 21.06
N PHE A 24 -15.25 -11.96 20.99
CA PHE A 24 -14.28 -12.46 21.95
C PHE A 24 -13.55 -11.28 22.61
N ASN A 25 -12.35 -10.94 22.13
CA ASN A 25 -11.52 -9.83 22.61
C ASN A 25 -10.19 -9.77 21.79
N PHE A 26 -9.34 -8.80 22.12
CA PHE A 26 -8.00 -8.65 21.52
C PHE A 26 -7.06 -9.85 21.77
N PRO A 27 -6.92 -10.41 22.98
CA PRO A 27 -6.11 -11.61 23.20
C PRO A 27 -6.45 -12.77 22.25
N THR A 28 -7.74 -13.06 22.05
CA THR A 28 -8.17 -14.11 21.11
C THR A 28 -7.71 -13.81 19.68
N LEU A 29 -7.82 -12.56 19.23
CA LEU A 29 -7.31 -12.15 17.91
C LEU A 29 -5.80 -12.40 17.77
N PHE A 30 -5.00 -12.05 18.78
CA PHE A 30 -3.56 -12.28 18.76
C PHE A 30 -3.19 -13.76 18.78
N ILE A 31 -3.91 -14.58 19.52
CA ILE A 31 -3.71 -16.04 19.53
C ILE A 31 -4.02 -16.62 18.15
N VAL A 32 -5.16 -16.28 17.57
CA VAL A 32 -5.56 -16.74 16.22
C VAL A 32 -4.53 -16.31 15.17
N GLY A 33 -4.11 -15.04 15.19
CA GLY A 33 -3.09 -14.52 14.28
C GLY A 33 -1.74 -15.24 14.43
N SER A 34 -1.32 -15.50 15.66
CA SER A 34 -0.08 -16.24 15.94
C SER A 34 -0.13 -17.67 15.41
N VAL A 35 -1.23 -18.38 15.66
CA VAL A 35 -1.42 -19.76 15.15
C VAL A 35 -1.41 -19.79 13.63
N LEU A 36 -2.08 -18.85 12.97
CA LEU A 36 -2.07 -18.73 11.51
C LEU A 36 -0.67 -18.47 10.96
N LEU A 37 0.12 -17.60 11.61
CA LEU A 37 1.51 -17.35 11.24
C LEU A 37 2.37 -18.61 11.41
N PHE A 38 2.23 -19.35 12.51
CA PHE A 38 2.93 -20.62 12.72
C PHE A 38 2.61 -21.65 11.63
N ILE A 39 1.33 -21.79 11.26
CA ILE A 39 0.92 -22.68 10.17
C ILE A 39 1.53 -22.20 8.83
N ALA A 40 1.54 -20.89 8.58
CA ALA A 40 2.09 -20.32 7.36
C ALA A 40 3.62 -20.48 7.24
N MET A 41 4.33 -20.76 8.34
CA MET A 41 5.76 -21.10 8.29
C MET A 41 6.01 -22.52 7.74
N ILE A 42 5.07 -23.45 7.88
CA ILE A 42 5.26 -24.85 7.46
C ILE A 42 5.63 -24.95 5.97
N PRO A 43 4.90 -24.32 5.02
CA PRO A 43 5.29 -24.33 3.61
C PRO A 43 6.65 -23.69 3.33
N LEU A 44 7.08 -22.73 4.16
CA LEU A 44 8.36 -22.06 4.01
C LEU A 44 9.52 -23.05 4.16
N PHE A 45 9.44 -23.94 5.16
CA PHE A 45 10.43 -24.98 5.40
C PHE A 45 10.41 -26.10 4.34
N LEU A 46 9.30 -26.25 3.61
CA LEU A 46 9.18 -27.24 2.52
C LEU A 46 9.70 -26.70 1.18
N THR A 47 9.96 -25.40 1.08
CA THR A 47 10.40 -24.76 -0.16
C THR A 47 11.92 -24.85 -0.32
N LYS A 48 12.39 -25.12 -1.54
CA LYS A 48 13.83 -25.18 -1.83
C LYS A 48 14.46 -23.79 -1.73
N GLU A 49 15.60 -23.69 -1.05
CA GLU A 49 16.39 -22.46 -1.02
C GLU A 49 17.07 -22.23 -2.38
N THR A 50 16.83 -21.06 -2.98
CA THR A 50 17.54 -20.60 -4.18
C THR A 50 18.46 -19.45 -3.82
N TYR A 51 19.76 -19.62 -4.03
CA TYR A 51 20.76 -18.59 -3.72
C TYR A 51 21.20 -17.87 -4.99
N GLU A 52 20.90 -16.58 -5.10
CA GLU A 52 21.48 -15.73 -6.14
C GLU A 52 22.68 -14.95 -5.59
N LYS A 53 23.82 -15.07 -6.28
CA LYS A 53 25.02 -14.29 -5.94
C LYS A 53 24.87 -12.87 -6.48
N LEU A 54 24.58 -11.93 -5.59
CA LEU A 54 24.48 -10.52 -5.91
C LEU A 54 25.79 -9.80 -5.58
N THR A 55 26.43 -9.21 -6.59
CA THR A 55 27.56 -8.29 -6.40
C THR A 55 27.05 -6.86 -6.37
N PHE A 56 27.24 -6.17 -5.24
CA PHE A 56 26.72 -4.82 -5.04
C PHE A 56 27.75 -3.93 -4.34
N SER A 57 28.02 -2.76 -4.94
CA SER A 57 28.80 -1.69 -4.29
C SER A 57 27.88 -0.74 -3.54
N LYS A 58 28.20 -0.50 -2.26
CA LYS A 58 27.51 0.45 -1.38
C LYS A 58 27.90 1.91 -1.68
N GLU A 59 28.92 2.12 -2.50
CA GLU A 59 29.49 3.43 -2.76
C GLU A 59 28.49 4.35 -3.46
N GLY A 60 28.41 5.58 -2.94
CA GLY A 60 27.54 6.62 -3.48
C GLY A 60 26.04 6.37 -3.31
N LEU A 61 25.61 5.30 -2.62
CA LEU A 61 24.18 4.98 -2.44
C LEU A 61 23.39 6.16 -1.85
N PHE A 62 23.89 6.75 -0.76
CA PHE A 62 23.30 7.93 -0.13
C PHE A 62 23.51 9.20 -0.95
N ARG A 63 24.69 9.37 -1.55
CA ARG A 63 25.00 10.54 -2.39
C ARG A 63 24.03 10.64 -3.57
N ASP A 64 23.70 9.51 -4.20
CA ASP A 64 22.83 9.45 -5.36
C ASP A 64 21.35 9.78 -5.02
N ILE A 65 20.94 9.68 -3.74
CA ILE A 65 19.60 10.09 -3.28
C ILE A 65 19.46 11.61 -3.29
N PHE A 66 20.49 12.32 -2.82
CA PHE A 66 20.50 13.78 -2.66
C PHE A 66 20.98 14.53 -3.92
N GLN A 67 21.38 13.81 -4.97
CA GLN A 67 21.75 14.44 -6.24
C GLN A 67 20.53 15.06 -6.94
N LYS A 68 20.70 16.30 -7.41
CA LYS A 68 19.66 17.06 -8.12
C LYS A 68 19.09 16.33 -9.34
N ASN A 69 19.91 15.55 -10.05
CA ASN A 69 19.49 14.76 -11.21
C ASN A 69 18.53 13.60 -10.87
N ASN A 70 18.47 13.17 -9.61
CA ASN A 70 17.55 12.13 -9.14
C ASN A 70 16.40 12.69 -8.30
N SER A 71 16.34 14.01 -8.12
CA SER A 71 15.42 14.67 -7.19
C SER A 71 13.94 14.38 -7.49
N HIS A 72 13.55 14.27 -8.77
CA HIS A 72 12.18 13.94 -9.15
C HIS A 72 11.78 12.52 -8.75
N TYR A 73 12.70 11.55 -8.83
CA TYR A 73 12.46 10.19 -8.35
C TYR A 73 12.39 10.16 -6.82
N THR A 74 13.34 10.84 -6.15
CA THR A 74 13.35 10.95 -4.70
C THR A 74 12.05 11.58 -4.18
N LEU A 75 11.58 12.66 -4.80
CA LEU A 75 10.33 13.32 -4.45
C LEU A 75 9.11 12.42 -4.70
N SER A 76 9.10 11.68 -5.81
CA SER A 76 8.01 10.74 -6.11
C SER A 76 7.94 9.61 -5.08
N PHE A 77 9.07 9.02 -4.71
CA PHE A 77 9.15 7.97 -3.69
C PHE A 77 8.81 8.51 -2.29
N ALA A 78 9.32 9.69 -1.93
CA ALA A 78 9.01 10.33 -0.66
C ALA A 78 7.51 10.66 -0.57
N GLY A 79 6.93 11.26 -1.61
CA GLY A 79 5.49 11.58 -1.65
C GLY A 79 4.61 10.35 -1.47
N TYR A 80 4.95 9.24 -2.13
CA TYR A 80 4.26 7.96 -1.90
C TYR A 80 4.42 7.46 -0.45
N ALA A 81 5.63 7.54 0.11
CA ALA A 81 5.88 7.12 1.49
C ALA A 81 5.08 7.95 2.51
N VAL A 82 5.08 9.28 2.38
CA VAL A 82 4.27 10.22 3.18
C VAL A 82 2.80 9.83 3.13
N GLU A 83 2.26 9.76 1.92
CA GLU A 83 0.84 9.56 1.68
C GLU A 83 0.38 8.20 2.20
N SER A 84 1.16 7.15 1.96
CA SER A 84 0.86 5.80 2.43
C SER A 84 0.78 5.73 3.96
N TRP A 85 1.63 6.49 4.66
CA TRP A 85 1.67 6.52 6.12
C TRP A 85 0.55 7.35 6.73
N ILE A 86 0.26 8.53 6.16
CA ILE A 86 -0.91 9.33 6.54
C ILE A 86 -2.19 8.50 6.35
N GLY A 87 -2.30 7.81 5.20
CA GLY A 87 -3.42 6.95 4.88
C GLY A 87 -3.52 5.71 5.76
N PHE A 88 -2.43 5.27 6.38
CA PHE A 88 -2.42 4.14 7.31
C PHE A 88 -2.72 4.58 8.75
N VAL A 89 -2.10 5.66 9.24
CA VAL A 89 -2.21 6.10 10.63
C VAL A 89 -3.42 7.02 10.81
N ILE A 90 -3.38 8.22 10.21
CA ILE A 90 -4.39 9.26 10.44
C ILE A 90 -5.78 8.78 10.02
N TRP A 91 -5.87 8.12 8.85
CA TRP A 91 -7.16 7.66 8.35
C TRP A 91 -7.79 6.58 9.22
N LEU A 92 -7.01 5.63 9.76
CA LEU A 92 -7.56 4.59 10.64
C LEU A 92 -8.09 5.20 11.94
N ILE A 93 -7.37 6.17 12.51
CA ILE A 93 -7.83 6.91 13.69
C ILE A 93 -9.14 7.64 13.37
N PHE A 94 -9.20 8.34 12.24
CA PHE A 94 -10.42 9.04 11.79
C PHE A 94 -11.61 8.09 11.57
N LEU A 95 -11.39 6.94 10.93
CA LEU A 95 -12.46 5.95 10.75
C LEU A 95 -13.01 5.48 12.10
N PHE A 96 -12.13 5.23 13.07
CA PHE A 96 -12.56 4.82 14.41
C PHE A 96 -13.32 5.93 15.14
N THR A 97 -12.88 7.19 15.04
CA THR A 97 -13.55 8.31 15.72
C THR A 97 -14.92 8.63 15.15
N VAL A 98 -15.15 8.42 13.84
CA VAL A 98 -16.47 8.67 13.22
C VAL A 98 -17.42 7.49 13.37
N LEU A 99 -16.91 6.25 13.27
CA LEU A 99 -17.75 5.04 13.28
C LEU A 99 -17.95 4.46 14.68
N PHE A 100 -17.14 4.87 15.66
CA PHE A 100 -17.16 4.50 17.08
C PHE A 100 -17.03 3.00 17.41
N THR A 101 -17.05 2.12 16.40
CA THR A 101 -17.09 0.67 16.58
C THR A 101 -16.09 -0.01 15.65
N ILE A 102 -15.30 -0.92 16.23
CA ILE A 102 -14.25 -1.67 15.51
C ILE A 102 -14.86 -2.54 14.40
N GLU A 103 -16.08 -3.07 14.62
CA GLU A 103 -16.81 -3.83 13.61
C GLU A 103 -17.10 -3.00 12.36
N SER A 104 -17.56 -1.76 12.52
CA SER A 104 -17.94 -0.90 11.40
C SER A 104 -16.73 -0.50 10.57
N VAL A 105 -15.59 -0.24 11.24
CA VAL A 105 -14.30 -0.02 10.57
C VAL A 105 -13.91 -1.27 9.75
N GLY A 106 -13.97 -2.46 10.37
CA GLY A 106 -13.66 -3.72 9.70
C GLY A 106 -14.55 -3.99 8.48
N VAL A 107 -15.86 -3.74 8.61
CA VAL A 107 -16.84 -3.86 7.52
C VAL A 107 -16.52 -2.89 6.38
N ILE A 108 -16.33 -1.59 6.67
CA ILE A 108 -16.03 -0.59 5.63
C ILE A 108 -14.75 -0.95 4.88
N VAL A 109 -13.65 -1.20 5.60
CA VAL A 109 -12.35 -1.49 4.98
C VAL A 109 -12.45 -2.73 4.09
N SER A 110 -13.20 -3.74 4.52
CA SER A 110 -13.37 -4.98 3.77
C SER A 110 -14.24 -4.78 2.53
N LEU A 111 -15.37 -4.09 2.66
CA LEU A 111 -16.22 -3.75 1.51
C LEU A 111 -15.45 -2.92 0.48
N THR A 112 -14.78 -1.85 0.92
CA THR A 112 -13.91 -1.04 0.05
C THR A 112 -12.89 -1.91 -0.67
N THR A 113 -12.21 -2.81 0.06
CA THR A 113 -11.15 -3.64 -0.53
C THR A 113 -11.71 -4.63 -1.54
N ILE A 114 -12.83 -5.29 -1.25
CA ILE A 114 -13.49 -6.22 -2.17
C ILE A 114 -13.94 -5.49 -3.44
N THR A 115 -14.63 -4.35 -3.32
CA THR A 115 -15.05 -3.55 -4.48
C THR A 115 -13.86 -3.10 -5.31
N THR A 116 -12.78 -2.69 -4.65
CA THR A 116 -11.55 -2.27 -5.33
C THR A 116 -10.86 -3.43 -6.05
N LEU A 117 -10.85 -4.63 -5.45
CA LEU A 117 -10.28 -5.84 -6.03
C LEU A 117 -10.95 -6.21 -7.36
N LEU A 118 -12.28 -6.07 -7.44
CA LEU A 118 -13.03 -6.31 -8.68
C LEU A 118 -12.57 -5.39 -9.83
N ILE A 119 -12.20 -4.16 -9.50
CA ILE A 119 -11.76 -3.15 -10.47
C ILE A 119 -10.27 -3.29 -10.80
N PHE A 120 -9.48 -3.89 -9.90
CA PHE A 120 -8.03 -4.03 -10.04
C PHE A 120 -7.60 -4.72 -11.33
N TYR A 121 -8.33 -5.77 -11.75
CA TYR A 121 -8.07 -6.46 -13.03
C TYR A 121 -8.11 -5.51 -14.24
N PHE A 122 -9.11 -4.62 -14.28
CA PHE A 122 -9.27 -3.67 -15.38
C PHE A 122 -8.16 -2.61 -15.38
N ILE A 123 -7.73 -2.18 -14.19
CA ILE A 123 -6.62 -1.22 -14.03
C ILE A 123 -5.31 -1.82 -14.53
N GLY A 124 -5.01 -3.09 -14.19
CA GLY A 124 -3.84 -3.80 -14.68
C GLY A 124 -3.83 -3.89 -16.20
N LYS A 125 -4.93 -4.36 -16.79
CA LYS A 125 -5.09 -4.46 -18.26
C LYS A 125 -4.95 -3.12 -18.97
N ALA A 126 -5.41 -2.03 -18.36
CA ALA A 126 -5.23 -0.68 -18.89
C ALA A 126 -3.76 -0.22 -18.83
N THR A 127 -3.06 -0.57 -17.76
CA THR A 127 -1.64 -0.24 -17.54
C THR A 127 -0.73 -0.92 -18.57
N ASP A 128 -1.06 -2.15 -18.97
CA ASP A 128 -0.26 -2.90 -19.94
C ASP A 128 -0.41 -2.35 -21.38
N LYS A 129 -1.58 -1.77 -21.70
CA LYS A 129 -1.92 -1.35 -23.08
C LYS A 129 -1.72 0.14 -23.37
N ARG A 130 -1.69 1.00 -22.35
CA ARG A 130 -1.64 2.46 -22.51
C ARG A 130 -0.29 3.01 -22.04
N ASP A 131 -0.01 4.25 -22.44
CA ASP A 131 1.16 4.97 -21.94
C ASP A 131 1.06 5.17 -20.42
N LYS A 132 2.05 4.63 -19.70
CA LYS A 132 2.11 4.68 -18.23
C LYS A 132 2.15 6.11 -17.73
N ARG A 133 2.86 7.03 -18.41
CA ARG A 133 2.95 8.45 -18.01
C ARG A 133 1.61 9.17 -18.15
N GLY A 134 0.86 8.92 -19.21
CA GLY A 134 -0.50 9.42 -19.38
C GLY A 134 -1.45 8.93 -18.28
N LEU A 135 -1.38 7.63 -17.96
CA LEU A 135 -2.16 7.06 -16.85
C LEU A 135 -1.79 7.68 -15.49
N LEU A 136 -0.50 7.95 -15.24
CA LEU A 136 -0.06 8.64 -14.02
C LEU A 136 -0.68 10.03 -13.91
N LYS A 137 -0.69 10.85 -14.97
CA LYS A 137 -1.28 12.19 -14.93
C LYS A 137 -2.77 12.15 -14.58
N ILE A 138 -3.51 11.26 -15.24
CA ILE A 138 -4.95 11.08 -14.98
C ILE A 138 -5.16 10.55 -13.56
N GLY A 139 -4.38 9.56 -13.14
CA GLY A 139 -4.44 8.97 -11.81
C GLY A 139 -4.15 9.98 -10.71
N THR A 140 -3.15 10.85 -10.87
CA THR A 140 -2.84 11.90 -9.90
C THR A 140 -4.00 12.86 -9.74
N PHE A 141 -4.62 13.28 -10.85
CA PHE A 141 -5.79 14.17 -10.82
C PHE A 141 -6.99 13.51 -10.12
N LEU A 142 -7.34 12.27 -10.49
CA LEU A 142 -8.44 11.54 -9.87
C LEU A 142 -8.18 11.28 -8.38
N TYR A 143 -6.93 10.96 -8.02
CA TYR A 143 -6.52 10.68 -6.65
C TYR A 143 -6.59 11.90 -5.75
N PHE A 144 -6.26 13.08 -6.29
CA PHE A 144 -6.41 14.35 -5.58
C PHE A 144 -7.86 14.59 -5.12
N PHE A 145 -8.85 14.34 -5.98
CA PHE A 145 -10.26 14.45 -5.57
C PHE A 145 -10.66 13.43 -4.51
N GLY A 146 -10.01 12.26 -4.46
CA GLY A 146 -10.23 11.28 -3.40
C GLY A 146 -9.80 11.82 -2.03
N TRP A 147 -8.72 12.61 -1.99
CA TRP A 147 -8.28 13.31 -0.79
C TRP A 147 -9.22 14.44 -0.38
N VAL A 148 -9.67 15.26 -1.33
CA VAL A 148 -10.67 16.32 -1.07
C VAL A 148 -11.97 15.72 -0.54
N GLY A 149 -12.44 14.61 -1.14
CA GLY A 149 -13.63 13.89 -0.68
C GLY A 149 -13.52 13.44 0.78
N ARG A 150 -12.35 13.01 1.24
CA ARG A 150 -12.14 12.59 2.64
C ARG A 150 -12.32 13.72 3.66
N MET A 151 -12.22 14.98 3.25
CA MET A 151 -12.37 16.11 4.18
C MET A 151 -13.83 16.36 4.58
N VAL A 152 -14.81 15.84 3.83
CA VAL A 152 -16.24 16.16 4.02
C VAL A 152 -17.07 14.97 4.49
N VAL A 153 -16.47 13.80 4.70
CA VAL A 153 -17.21 12.61 5.16
C VAL A 153 -17.45 12.64 6.66
N ASN A 154 -18.64 12.23 7.09
CA ASN A 154 -19.03 12.27 8.50
C ASN A 154 -19.94 11.10 8.93
N ASN A 155 -20.26 10.19 8.01
CA ASN A 155 -21.14 9.06 8.27
C ASN A 155 -20.70 7.82 7.49
N PHE A 156 -21.20 6.65 7.89
CA PHE A 156 -20.84 5.36 7.31
C PHE A 156 -20.93 5.34 5.77
N VAL A 157 -22.04 5.81 5.21
CA VAL A 157 -22.29 5.76 3.76
C VAL A 157 -21.33 6.66 2.99
N SER A 158 -21.16 7.90 3.45
CA SER A 158 -20.22 8.86 2.85
C SER A 158 -18.77 8.35 2.91
N ILE A 159 -18.36 7.75 4.04
CA ILE A 159 -17.06 7.13 4.21
C ILE A 159 -16.89 5.99 3.21
N PHE A 160 -17.86 5.07 3.10
CA PHE A 160 -17.77 3.92 2.20
C PHE A 160 -17.54 4.35 0.75
N PHE A 161 -18.36 5.27 0.22
CA PHE A 161 -18.23 5.71 -1.17
C PHE A 161 -16.92 6.47 -1.43
N VAL A 162 -16.54 7.40 -0.55
CA VAL A 162 -15.29 8.16 -0.71
C VAL A 162 -14.06 7.28 -0.54
N ASP A 163 -14.08 6.35 0.41
CA ASP A 163 -12.96 5.43 0.64
C ASP A 163 -12.82 4.43 -0.51
N THR A 164 -13.94 3.97 -1.07
CA THR A 164 -13.96 3.14 -2.28
C THR A 164 -13.41 3.90 -3.48
N TYR A 165 -13.90 5.12 -3.75
CA TYR A 165 -13.42 5.97 -4.83
C TYR A 165 -11.91 6.25 -4.69
N LYS A 166 -11.46 6.66 -3.49
CA LYS A 166 -10.05 6.90 -3.22
C LYS A 166 -9.24 5.63 -3.44
N SER A 167 -9.70 4.48 -2.96
CA SER A 167 -8.98 3.22 -3.12
C SER A 167 -8.82 2.83 -4.60
N ILE A 168 -9.88 2.94 -5.40
CA ILE A 168 -9.83 2.68 -6.85
C ILE A 168 -8.82 3.61 -7.52
N THR A 169 -8.93 4.91 -7.28
CA THR A 169 -8.04 5.92 -7.88
C THR A 169 -6.60 5.78 -7.40
N ARG A 170 -6.38 5.34 -6.15
CA ARG A 170 -5.06 4.98 -5.62
C ARG A 170 -4.42 3.89 -6.47
N TYR A 171 -5.14 2.79 -6.73
CA TYR A 171 -4.58 1.70 -7.54
C TYR A 171 -4.39 2.11 -9.00
N PHE A 172 -5.29 2.95 -9.53
CA PHE A 172 -5.14 3.50 -10.87
C PHE A 172 -3.87 4.35 -11.02
N LEU A 173 -3.45 5.03 -9.96
CA LEU A 173 -2.17 5.75 -9.91
C LEU A 173 -0.99 4.80 -9.61
N TYR A 174 -1.13 3.94 -8.60
CA TYR A 174 -0.04 3.12 -8.07
C TYR A 174 0.42 2.02 -9.03
N VAL A 175 -0.48 1.38 -9.76
CA VAL A 175 -0.12 0.27 -10.66
C VAL A 175 0.80 0.75 -11.80
N PRO A 176 0.45 1.80 -12.57
CA PRO A 176 1.38 2.39 -13.54
C PRO A 176 2.66 2.94 -12.92
N TRP A 177 2.58 3.51 -11.72
CA TRP A 177 3.73 4.07 -11.02
C TRP A 177 4.75 3.00 -10.63
N SER A 178 4.25 1.89 -10.07
CA SER A 178 5.06 0.73 -9.71
C SER A 178 5.69 0.12 -10.96
N ALA A 179 4.89 -0.14 -12.01
CA ALA A 179 5.39 -0.68 -13.27
C ALA A 179 6.49 0.22 -13.90
N TYR A 180 6.27 1.53 -13.92
CA TYR A 180 7.27 2.49 -14.42
C TYR A 180 8.54 2.50 -13.56
N SER A 181 8.41 2.37 -12.24
CA SER A 181 9.55 2.30 -11.33
C SER A 181 10.41 1.04 -11.56
N TYR A 182 9.78 -0.09 -11.88
CA TYR A 182 10.49 -1.32 -12.26
C TYR A 182 11.14 -1.21 -13.64
N ASP A 183 10.49 -0.56 -14.63
CA ASP A 183 11.12 -0.28 -15.93
C ASP A 183 12.39 0.56 -15.78
N LEU A 184 12.40 1.52 -14.85
CA LEU A 184 13.59 2.33 -14.51
C LEU A 184 14.66 1.50 -13.81
N ALA A 185 14.26 0.62 -12.88
CA ALA A 185 15.18 -0.27 -12.18
C ALA A 185 15.88 -1.22 -13.17
N ALA A 186 15.17 -1.73 -14.18
CA ALA A 186 15.71 -2.61 -15.22
C ALA A 186 16.72 -1.90 -16.15
N LYS A 187 16.57 -0.59 -16.36
CA LYS A 187 17.51 0.24 -17.14
C LYS A 187 18.74 0.67 -16.35
N ALA A 188 18.69 0.53 -15.03
CA ALA A 188 19.77 0.86 -14.10
C ALA A 188 20.32 -0.41 -13.45
N ASN A 189 21.21 -0.26 -12.47
CA ASN A 189 21.51 -1.37 -11.56
C ASN A 189 20.27 -1.62 -10.69
N TYR A 190 19.49 -2.66 -11.02
CA TYR A 190 18.20 -2.96 -10.39
C TYR A 190 18.31 -3.07 -8.88
N PHE A 191 19.35 -3.72 -8.36
CA PHE A 191 19.55 -3.91 -6.93
C PHE A 191 19.83 -2.57 -6.24
N LYS A 192 20.76 -1.78 -6.77
CA LYS A 192 21.06 -0.43 -6.25
C LYS A 192 19.82 0.47 -6.27
N PHE A 193 19.04 0.42 -7.35
CA PHE A 193 17.83 1.22 -7.50
C PHE A 193 16.78 0.84 -6.45
N ILE A 194 16.54 -0.46 -6.24
CA ILE A 194 15.59 -0.97 -5.24
C ILE A 194 16.05 -0.59 -3.83
N VAL A 195 17.32 -0.85 -3.47
CA VAL A 195 17.86 -0.50 -2.15
C VAL A 195 17.73 1.01 -1.91
N ARG A 196 18.03 1.84 -2.91
CA ARG A 196 17.86 3.29 -2.83
C ARG A 196 16.41 3.69 -2.56
N ARG A 197 15.45 3.09 -3.28
CA ARG A 197 14.02 3.33 -3.08
C ARG A 197 13.59 2.97 -1.66
N GLU A 198 14.03 1.83 -1.14
CA GLU A 198 13.72 1.41 0.23
C GLU A 198 14.33 2.33 1.29
N ILE A 199 15.55 2.83 1.07
CA ILE A 199 16.14 3.85 1.96
C ILE A 199 15.28 5.12 1.97
N ILE A 200 14.85 5.60 0.81
CA ILE A 200 14.00 6.80 0.72
C ILE A 200 12.68 6.58 1.46
N PHE A 201 12.02 5.43 1.27
CA PHE A 201 10.78 5.12 1.99
C PHE A 201 10.96 5.14 3.50
N ASN A 202 11.99 4.47 4.03
CA ASN A 202 12.21 4.41 5.47
C ASN A 202 12.65 5.75 6.05
N LEU A 203 13.56 6.47 5.39
CA LEU A 203 14.01 7.79 5.83
C LEU A 203 12.84 8.78 5.89
N THR A 204 11.98 8.78 4.85
CA THR A 204 10.79 9.63 4.79
C THR A 204 9.81 9.29 5.91
N ARG A 205 9.54 8.00 6.16
CA ARG A 205 8.65 7.57 7.25
C ARG A 205 9.17 7.99 8.61
N THR A 206 10.46 7.77 8.90
CA THR A 206 11.08 8.19 10.16
C THR A 206 11.00 9.69 10.37
N MET A 207 11.17 10.49 9.30
CA MET A 207 11.03 11.94 9.37
C MET A 207 9.61 12.41 9.65
N ILE A 208 8.59 11.66 9.21
CA ILE A 208 7.18 12.07 9.29
C ILE A 208 6.52 11.61 10.58
N ILE A 209 6.97 10.50 11.18
CA ILE A 209 6.43 9.96 12.45
C ILE A 209 6.22 11.04 13.52
N PRO A 210 7.17 11.96 13.80
CA PRO A 210 7.00 12.98 14.84
C PRO A 210 5.88 14.01 14.56
N PHE A 211 5.38 14.08 13.33
CA PHE A 211 4.35 15.03 12.89
C PHE A 211 2.96 14.39 12.74
N LEU A 212 2.82 13.09 13.01
CA LEU A 212 1.55 12.34 12.94
C LEU A 212 0.97 12.12 14.33
#